data_AF-A0A0L0C2G1-F1
#
_entry.id   AF-A0A0L0C2G1-F1
#
_cell.length_a   1.000
_cell.length_b   1.000
_cell.length_c   1.000
_cell.angle_alpha   90.00
_cell.angle_beta   90.00
_cell.angle_gamma   90.00
#
_symmetry.space_group_name_H-M   'P 1'
#
loop_
_entity.id
_entity.type
_entity.pdbx_description
1 polymer ?
#
loop_
_entity_poly.entity_id
_entity_poly.type
_entity_poly.pdbx_seq_one_letter_code
_entity_poly.pdbx_strand_id
1 'polypeptide(L)'
;MFVRQSLRKLPQLAIQRHTGTAAASVDINEIQNSLRAALVPTDYRTNETNTAKHSNIHEAKFYTIPAEVKKQLFGGGGLPKKFEAQVKTFTEACLMVRQPAMEVISYIENTDFTKPVVRYVLYGENGVGKSLTMAHVIHYGHQNGFLLVHVPWAPNWMKRPKETANAAQEGFIDLPFDAAAWLLHFKNQNATLLQSLDLKTSQEYVWSKRESTPAGSSLSELIEHGITRIKFASETIAALLSEIKQHASNGKCKVMVAIDGYNAFFHPETRIFGDNKQRMKPEQITLTQPFLDITNYNWTNGVCVLSVDKIAMTEGYMDSYLPRYLLGRKGFEHLDPFVPVHIEGYTDKEFHSCIQYYLDRHWIQKTPEGFEDQLKFLSNKNPYELMLLTRSL
;
A
#
# COMPACT_ATOMS: atom_id res chain seq x y z
N MET A 1 42.20 47.95 -71.09
CA MET A 1 41.64 46.98 -72.05
C MET A 1 40.16 46.79 -71.65
N PHE A 2 39.16 47.14 -72.49
CA PHE A 2 38.68 46.40 -73.67
C PHE A 2 38.24 44.96 -73.28
N VAL A 3 37.02 44.45 -73.52
CA VAL A 3 35.82 44.80 -74.35
C VAL A 3 34.57 44.23 -73.61
N ARG A 4 33.48 44.96 -73.30
CA ARG A 4 32.25 45.31 -74.08
C ARG A 4 31.41 44.14 -74.68
N GLN A 5 30.07 44.32 -74.56
CA GLN A 5 28.92 43.79 -75.38
C GLN A 5 28.27 42.44 -74.96
N SER A 6 26.93 42.24 -75.06
CA SER A 6 25.80 43.16 -75.36
C SER A 6 24.41 42.55 -75.08
N LEU A 7 23.40 43.39 -74.73
CA LEU A 7 21.97 43.41 -75.19
C LEU A 7 21.09 42.13 -75.06
N ARG A 8 19.78 42.15 -74.71
CA ARG A 8 18.67 43.07 -75.10
C ARG A 8 17.39 42.88 -74.21
N LYS A 9 16.47 43.85 -74.30
CA LYS A 9 15.05 43.87 -73.78
C LYS A 9 14.11 42.95 -74.62
N LEU A 10 12.86 42.55 -74.29
CA LEU A 10 11.75 42.77 -73.28
C LEU A 10 10.73 41.57 -73.50
N PRO A 11 9.50 41.43 -72.92
CA PRO A 11 8.76 42.10 -71.82
C PRO A 11 8.09 41.12 -70.77
N GLN A 12 7.27 41.66 -69.86
CA GLN A 12 6.39 40.90 -68.96
C GLN A 12 5.20 40.23 -69.69
N LEU A 13 4.76 39.07 -69.22
CA LEU A 13 3.42 38.51 -69.46
C LEU A 13 2.80 38.12 -68.12
N ALA A 14 1.63 38.69 -67.81
CA ALA A 14 0.87 38.35 -66.63
C ALA A 14 0.08 37.05 -66.86
N ILE A 15 0.16 36.11 -65.92
CA ILE A 15 -0.78 34.98 -65.82
C ILE A 15 -1.29 34.95 -64.39
N GLN A 16 -2.51 35.45 -64.19
CA GLN A 16 -3.29 35.12 -62.99
C GLN A 16 -3.67 33.63 -63.05
N ARG A 17 -3.41 32.89 -61.97
CA ARG A 17 -4.18 31.70 -61.62
C ARG A 17 -4.54 31.74 -60.15
N HIS A 18 -5.81 32.05 -59.88
CA HIS A 18 -6.43 31.71 -58.62
C HIS A 18 -6.54 30.19 -58.51
N THR A 19 -5.98 29.62 -57.44
CA THR A 19 -6.59 28.53 -56.68
C THR A 19 -6.08 28.63 -55.25
N GLY A 20 -6.91 29.13 -54.35
CA GLY A 20 -6.60 29.09 -52.92
C GLY A 20 -6.93 27.72 -52.36
N THR A 21 -5.93 27.00 -51.87
CA THR A 21 -6.13 25.88 -50.94
C THR A 21 -5.63 26.32 -49.57
N ALA A 22 -6.54 26.81 -48.74
CA ALA A 22 -6.26 27.01 -47.33
C ALA A 22 -6.08 25.64 -46.68
N ALA A 23 -4.83 25.23 -46.49
CA ALA A 23 -4.53 24.14 -45.57
C ALA A 23 -4.93 24.63 -44.17
N ALA A 24 -6.01 24.08 -43.63
CA ALA A 24 -6.45 24.41 -42.28
C ALA A 24 -5.33 24.05 -41.31
N SER A 25 -4.72 25.05 -40.69
CA SER A 25 -3.81 24.86 -39.57
C SER A 25 -4.66 24.35 -38.40
N VAL A 26 -4.69 23.04 -38.24
CA VAL A 26 -5.35 22.37 -37.11
C VAL A 26 -4.67 22.86 -35.83
N ASP A 27 -5.34 23.74 -35.08
CA ASP A 27 -4.79 24.24 -33.83
C ASP A 27 -4.80 23.09 -32.81
N ILE A 28 -3.61 22.66 -32.42
CA ILE A 28 -3.41 21.57 -31.45
C ILE A 28 -4.10 21.92 -30.13
N ASN A 29 -4.24 23.21 -29.79
CA ASN A 29 -4.97 23.65 -28.62
C ASN A 29 -6.49 23.44 -28.76
N GLU A 30 -7.08 23.63 -29.94
CA GLU A 30 -8.50 23.34 -30.18
C GLU A 30 -8.78 21.84 -30.13
N ILE A 31 -7.90 20.98 -30.69
CA ILE A 31 -8.05 19.52 -30.56
C ILE A 31 -7.89 19.07 -29.11
N GLN A 32 -6.92 19.60 -28.39
CA GLN A 32 -6.81 19.32 -26.95
C GLN A 32 -8.05 19.80 -26.18
N ASN A 33 -8.63 20.94 -26.55
CA ASN A 33 -9.82 21.47 -25.89
C ASN A 33 -11.10 20.71 -26.27
N SER A 34 -11.21 20.16 -27.48
CA SER A 34 -12.36 19.32 -27.88
C SER A 34 -12.28 17.91 -27.29
N LEU A 35 -11.08 17.33 -27.16
CA LEU A 35 -10.86 16.12 -26.35
C LEU A 35 -11.15 16.37 -24.86
N ARG A 36 -10.77 17.54 -24.32
CA ARG A 36 -11.13 17.97 -22.96
C ARG A 36 -12.65 18.17 -22.79
N ALA A 37 -13.36 18.59 -23.83
CA ALA A 37 -14.83 18.71 -23.80
C ALA A 37 -15.55 17.35 -23.84
N ALA A 38 -14.87 16.28 -24.27
CA ALA A 38 -15.36 14.91 -24.20
C ALA A 38 -15.11 14.22 -22.84
N LEU A 39 -14.38 14.87 -21.92
CA LEU A 39 -14.27 14.41 -20.53
C LEU A 39 -15.67 14.46 -19.89
N VAL A 40 -16.26 13.30 -19.58
CA VAL A 40 -17.45 13.24 -18.71
C VAL A 40 -16.93 13.45 -17.28
N PRO A 41 -17.10 14.63 -16.65
CA PRO A 41 -16.27 15.02 -15.50
C PRO A 41 -16.56 14.26 -14.20
N THR A 42 -17.50 13.32 -14.23
CA THR A 42 -18.09 12.65 -13.06
C THR A 42 -18.02 11.13 -13.10
N ASP A 43 -17.58 10.49 -14.20
CA ASP A 43 -17.66 9.02 -14.28
C ASP A 43 -16.48 8.29 -13.61
N TYR A 44 -15.26 8.85 -13.66
CA TYR A 44 -14.06 8.25 -13.06
C TYR A 44 -13.93 8.51 -11.55
N ARG A 45 -14.81 9.31 -10.93
CA ARG A 45 -14.87 9.54 -9.47
C ARG A 45 -16.16 8.98 -8.88
N THR A 46 -16.16 8.69 -7.59
CA THR A 46 -17.38 8.39 -6.82
C THR A 46 -17.48 9.29 -5.59
N ASN A 47 -18.71 9.71 -5.28
CA ASN A 47 -19.04 10.43 -4.04
C ASN A 47 -19.28 9.47 -2.87
N GLU A 48 -19.41 8.17 -3.12
CA GLU A 48 -19.44 7.18 -2.05
C GLU A 48 -18.05 7.06 -1.42
N THR A 49 -17.97 7.32 -0.13
CA THR A 49 -16.74 7.28 0.67
C THR A 49 -16.80 6.21 1.75
N ASN A 50 -17.98 5.61 1.97
CA ASN A 50 -18.13 4.44 2.81
C ASN A 50 -17.75 3.19 2.00
N THR A 51 -16.61 2.61 2.37
CA THR A 51 -16.02 1.45 1.72
C THR A 51 -16.88 0.19 1.77
N ALA A 52 -17.76 0.05 2.76
CA ALA A 52 -18.74 -1.05 2.85
C ALA A 52 -19.88 -0.93 1.82
N LYS A 53 -20.02 0.24 1.18
CA LYS A 53 -21.01 0.46 0.10
C LYS A 53 -20.40 0.43 -1.29
N HIS A 54 -19.10 0.15 -1.39
CA HIS A 54 -18.44 -0.04 -2.68
C HIS A 54 -18.98 -1.32 -3.36
N SER A 55 -19.27 -1.20 -4.65
CA SER A 55 -19.95 -2.24 -5.44
C SER A 55 -19.55 -2.10 -6.90
N ASN A 56 -20.05 -2.97 -7.78
CA ASN A 56 -19.74 -2.96 -9.22
C ASN A 56 -20.05 -1.61 -9.91
N ILE A 57 -20.95 -0.80 -9.35
CA ILE A 57 -21.26 0.57 -9.82
C ILE A 57 -20.08 1.53 -9.56
N HIS A 58 -19.35 1.30 -8.47
CA HIS A 58 -18.20 2.08 -8.02
C HIS A 58 -16.86 1.54 -8.56
N GLU A 59 -16.81 0.32 -9.10
CA GLU A 59 -15.63 -0.31 -9.70
C GLU A 59 -14.97 0.61 -10.76
N ALA A 60 -13.63 0.69 -10.73
CA ALA A 60 -12.77 1.59 -11.50
C ALA A 60 -12.84 3.08 -11.13
N LYS A 61 -13.75 3.49 -10.25
CA LYS A 61 -13.89 4.89 -9.83
C LYS A 61 -12.97 5.22 -8.65
N PHE A 62 -12.51 6.46 -8.59
CA PHE A 62 -11.73 6.99 -7.48
C PHE A 62 -12.63 7.56 -6.38
N TYR A 63 -12.46 7.07 -5.15
CA TYR A 63 -13.04 7.67 -3.96
C TYR A 63 -11.95 8.40 -3.16
N THR A 64 -12.31 9.47 -2.45
CA THR A 64 -11.37 10.28 -1.67
C THR A 64 -11.36 9.86 -0.20
N ILE A 65 -10.17 9.58 0.35
CA ILE A 65 -9.97 9.41 1.80
C ILE A 65 -9.81 10.80 2.43
N PRO A 66 -10.61 11.17 3.47
CA PRO A 66 -10.44 12.43 4.18
C PRO A 66 -9.02 12.61 4.74
N ALA A 67 -8.49 13.84 4.71
CA ALA A 67 -7.10 14.12 5.07
C ALA A 67 -6.73 13.66 6.49
N GLU A 68 -7.60 13.88 7.48
CA GLU A 68 -7.38 13.43 8.86
C GLU A 68 -7.41 11.90 8.98
N VAL A 69 -8.35 11.21 8.31
CA VAL A 69 -8.39 9.74 8.27
C VAL A 69 -7.14 9.18 7.60
N LYS A 70 -6.68 9.77 6.50
CA LYS A 70 -5.43 9.39 5.81
C LYS A 70 -4.20 9.59 6.72
N LYS A 71 -4.17 10.66 7.51
CA LYS A 71 -3.11 10.94 8.50
C LYS A 71 -3.14 9.98 9.68
N GLN A 72 -4.32 9.66 10.20
CA GLN A 72 -4.52 8.68 11.28
C GLN A 72 -4.09 7.27 10.84
N LEU A 73 -4.57 6.82 9.67
CA LEU A 73 -4.34 5.46 9.18
C LEU A 73 -2.93 5.25 8.63
N PHE A 74 -2.38 6.23 7.91
CA PHE A 74 -1.13 6.04 7.14
C PHE A 74 0.01 6.97 7.56
N GLY A 75 -0.12 7.71 8.67
CA GLY A 75 0.93 8.61 9.16
C GLY A 75 2.24 7.91 9.58
N GLY A 76 2.18 6.62 9.93
CA GLY A 76 3.35 5.76 10.17
C GLY A 76 3.79 4.94 8.95
N GLY A 77 3.15 5.12 7.79
CA GLY A 77 3.34 4.35 6.57
C GLY A 77 2.11 3.52 6.15
N GLY A 78 2.25 2.79 5.04
CA GLY A 78 1.24 1.91 4.44
C GLY A 78 0.88 2.31 3.01
N LEU A 79 1.06 3.60 2.70
CA LEU A 79 1.00 4.09 1.33
C LEU A 79 2.40 4.04 0.69
N PRO A 80 2.54 3.55 -0.56
CA PRO A 80 3.82 3.56 -1.27
C PRO A 80 4.35 4.98 -1.46
N LYS A 81 5.64 5.22 -1.19
CA LYS A 81 6.26 6.58 -1.23
C LYS A 81 6.01 7.38 -2.52
N LYS A 82 5.93 6.70 -3.68
CA LYS A 82 5.60 7.37 -4.95
C LYS A 82 4.13 7.83 -5.02
N PHE A 83 3.23 7.03 -4.47
CA PHE A 83 1.82 7.41 -4.31
C PHE A 83 1.68 8.53 -3.26
N GLU A 84 2.42 8.51 -2.16
CA GLU A 84 2.44 9.65 -1.20
C GLU A 84 2.89 10.96 -1.85
N ALA A 85 3.91 10.89 -2.71
CA ALA A 85 4.35 12.05 -3.49
C ALA A 85 3.27 12.53 -4.47
N GLN A 86 2.55 11.62 -5.15
CA GLN A 86 1.42 11.95 -6.02
C GLN A 86 0.28 12.60 -5.22
N VAL A 87 -0.12 12.03 -4.08
CA VAL A 87 -1.12 12.59 -3.15
C VAL A 87 -0.73 13.99 -2.66
N LYS A 88 0.57 14.23 -2.40
CA LYS A 88 1.06 15.57 -2.05
C LYS A 88 0.91 16.55 -3.21
N THR A 89 1.23 16.15 -4.44
CA THR A 89 1.13 17.00 -5.64
C THR A 89 -0.32 17.27 -6.03
N PHE A 90 -1.21 16.28 -5.94
CA PHE A 90 -2.64 16.44 -6.26
C PHE A 90 -3.45 17.04 -5.11
N THR A 91 -2.84 17.23 -3.94
CA THR A 91 -3.46 17.71 -2.70
C THR A 91 -4.68 16.89 -2.22
N GLU A 92 -4.85 15.67 -2.72
CA GLU A 92 -5.96 14.77 -2.40
C GLU A 92 -5.50 13.31 -2.34
N ALA A 93 -6.13 12.52 -1.47
CA ALA A 93 -5.80 11.10 -1.25
C ALA A 93 -6.89 10.20 -1.85
N CYS A 94 -6.85 10.03 -3.18
CA CYS A 94 -7.84 9.23 -3.89
C CYS A 94 -7.35 7.81 -4.17
N LEU A 95 -8.16 6.80 -3.84
CA LEU A 95 -7.93 5.40 -4.20
C LEU A 95 -8.98 4.93 -5.20
N MET A 96 -8.54 4.14 -6.18
CA MET A 96 -9.45 3.45 -7.10
C MET A 96 -10.11 2.27 -6.41
N VAL A 97 -11.43 2.14 -6.57
CA VAL A 97 -12.20 0.95 -6.17
C VAL A 97 -11.90 -0.17 -7.19
N ARG A 98 -11.07 -1.13 -6.79
CA ARG A 98 -10.70 -2.31 -7.60
C ARG A 98 -11.42 -3.58 -7.14
N GLN A 99 -11.67 -4.50 -8.06
CA GLN A 99 -12.35 -5.77 -7.77
C GLN A 99 -11.73 -6.57 -6.60
N PRO A 100 -10.40 -6.76 -6.49
CA PRO A 100 -9.82 -7.55 -5.39
C PRO A 100 -10.02 -6.93 -4.00
N ALA A 101 -10.20 -5.60 -3.91
CA ALA A 101 -10.51 -4.95 -2.63
C ALA A 101 -11.97 -5.21 -2.22
N MET A 102 -12.91 -5.09 -3.16
CA MET A 102 -14.33 -5.37 -2.93
C MET A 102 -14.58 -6.85 -2.62
N GLU A 103 -13.85 -7.75 -3.28
CA GLU A 103 -13.88 -9.19 -3.00
C GLU A 103 -13.46 -9.49 -1.54
N VAL A 104 -12.32 -8.96 -1.09
CA VAL A 104 -11.85 -9.12 0.29
C VAL A 104 -12.82 -8.49 1.30
N ILE A 105 -13.35 -7.30 1.03
CA ILE A 105 -14.35 -6.65 1.90
C ILE A 105 -15.61 -7.53 2.01
N SER A 106 -16.14 -8.01 0.89
CA SER A 106 -17.30 -8.91 0.85
C SER A 106 -17.05 -10.21 1.63
N TYR A 107 -15.86 -10.81 1.53
CA TYR A 107 -15.51 -11.96 2.35
C TYR A 107 -15.46 -11.65 3.85
N ILE A 108 -14.95 -10.48 4.24
CA ILE A 108 -14.91 -10.05 5.66
C ILE A 108 -16.32 -9.75 6.19
N GLU A 109 -17.20 -9.14 5.38
CA GLU A 109 -18.60 -8.88 5.73
C GLU A 109 -19.39 -10.17 5.97
N ASN A 110 -19.12 -11.22 5.17
CA ASN A 110 -19.77 -12.53 5.27
C ASN A 110 -19.02 -13.52 6.20
N THR A 111 -18.01 -13.07 6.95
CA THR A 111 -17.25 -13.94 7.86
C THR A 111 -18.01 -14.20 9.18
N ASP A 112 -18.12 -15.47 9.56
CA ASP A 112 -18.57 -15.86 10.91
C ASP A 112 -17.43 -15.64 11.92
N PHE A 113 -17.48 -14.51 12.61
CA PHE A 113 -16.50 -14.11 13.63
C PHE A 113 -16.44 -15.03 14.87
N THR A 114 -17.36 -15.99 15.02
CA THR A 114 -17.25 -17.05 16.06
C THR A 114 -16.25 -18.14 15.69
N LYS A 115 -15.81 -18.20 14.44
CA LYS A 115 -14.85 -19.18 13.91
C LYS A 115 -13.40 -18.71 14.05
N PRO A 116 -12.42 -19.64 13.92
CA PRO A 116 -11.02 -19.33 13.71
C PRO A 116 -10.80 -18.20 12.68
N VAL A 117 -9.85 -17.32 12.98
CA VAL A 117 -9.51 -16.16 12.12
C VAL A 117 -9.18 -16.57 10.69
N VAL A 118 -9.91 -15.97 9.74
CA VAL A 118 -9.70 -16.17 8.29
C VAL A 118 -8.48 -15.37 7.83
N ARG A 119 -7.68 -15.97 6.94
CA ARG A 119 -6.42 -15.42 6.44
C ARG A 119 -6.51 -15.24 4.93
N TYR A 120 -6.41 -14.00 4.46
CA TYR A 120 -6.37 -13.62 3.04
C TYR A 120 -4.94 -13.28 2.66
N VAL A 121 -4.46 -13.76 1.52
CA VAL A 121 -3.10 -13.49 1.02
C VAL A 121 -3.18 -12.83 -0.36
N LEU A 122 -2.91 -11.53 -0.37
CA LEU A 122 -2.80 -10.71 -1.57
C LEU A 122 -1.50 -11.04 -2.30
N TYR A 123 -1.59 -11.52 -3.55
CA TYR A 123 -0.44 -11.87 -4.37
C TYR A 123 -0.61 -11.40 -5.82
N GLY A 124 0.50 -11.28 -6.55
CA GLY A 124 0.52 -10.74 -7.90
C GLY A 124 1.85 -10.08 -8.22
N GLU A 125 2.05 -9.72 -9.49
CA GLU A 125 3.31 -9.14 -9.98
C GLU A 125 3.71 -7.82 -9.28
N ASN A 126 4.94 -7.38 -9.53
CA ASN A 126 5.40 -6.09 -9.03
C ASN A 126 4.57 -4.95 -9.63
N GLY A 127 4.17 -3.98 -8.81
CA GLY A 127 3.48 -2.78 -9.28
C GLY A 127 1.96 -2.88 -9.50
N VAL A 128 1.35 -4.06 -9.37
CA VAL A 128 -0.11 -4.30 -9.54
C VAL A 128 -1.02 -3.65 -8.48
N GLY A 129 -0.45 -2.97 -7.47
CA GLY A 129 -1.23 -2.22 -6.48
C GLY A 129 -1.63 -3.00 -5.21
N LYS A 130 -0.90 -4.07 -4.85
CA LYS A 130 -1.16 -4.89 -3.65
C LYS A 130 -1.30 -4.06 -2.36
N SER A 131 -0.36 -3.17 -2.09
CA SER A 131 -0.39 -2.26 -0.93
C SER A 131 -1.58 -1.27 -0.95
N LEU A 132 -2.00 -0.81 -2.14
CA LEU A 132 -3.17 0.09 -2.25
C LEU A 132 -4.50 -0.65 -2.07
N THR A 133 -4.55 -1.92 -2.50
CA THR A 133 -5.67 -2.83 -2.21
C THR A 133 -5.77 -3.05 -0.70
N MET A 134 -4.64 -3.33 -0.03
CA MET A 134 -4.59 -3.43 1.43
C MET A 134 -5.00 -2.12 2.12
N ALA A 135 -4.54 -0.96 1.65
CA ALA A 135 -4.93 0.34 2.20
C ALA A 135 -6.44 0.60 2.12
N HIS A 136 -7.11 0.15 1.05
CA HIS A 136 -8.57 0.20 0.94
C HIS A 136 -9.24 -0.70 1.99
N VAL A 137 -8.77 -1.94 2.18
CA VAL A 137 -9.30 -2.86 3.19
C VAL A 137 -9.05 -2.35 4.62
N ILE A 138 -7.90 -1.71 4.88
CA ILE A 138 -7.59 -1.04 6.16
C ILE A 138 -8.56 0.13 6.42
N HIS A 139 -8.88 0.92 5.40
CA HIS A 139 -9.86 2.00 5.52
C HIS A 139 -11.27 1.46 5.83
N TYR A 140 -11.65 0.32 5.24
CA TYR A 140 -12.85 -0.42 5.63
C TYR A 140 -12.81 -0.90 7.08
N GLY A 141 -11.69 -1.48 7.53
CA GLY A 141 -11.51 -1.90 8.92
C GLY A 141 -11.72 -0.74 9.90
N HIS A 142 -11.14 0.43 9.60
CA HIS A 142 -11.33 1.64 10.39
C HIS A 142 -12.79 2.10 10.46
N GLN A 143 -13.47 2.18 9.31
CA GLN A 143 -14.88 2.61 9.24
C GLN A 143 -15.83 1.65 9.97
N ASN A 144 -15.45 0.37 10.11
CA ASN A 144 -16.28 -0.68 10.72
C ASN A 144 -15.80 -1.12 12.12
N GLY A 145 -14.99 -0.30 12.79
CA GLY A 145 -14.62 -0.49 14.20
C GLY A 145 -13.68 -1.67 14.47
N PHE A 146 -12.87 -2.08 13.49
CA PHE A 146 -11.81 -3.05 13.71
C PHE A 146 -10.59 -2.36 14.36
N LEU A 147 -10.04 -3.01 15.40
CA LEU A 147 -8.73 -2.70 15.94
C LEU A 147 -7.67 -3.14 14.92
N LEU A 148 -6.92 -2.19 14.38
CA LEU A 148 -5.98 -2.38 13.29
C LEU A 148 -4.60 -2.77 13.83
N VAL A 149 -4.15 -3.99 13.54
CA VAL A 149 -2.76 -4.43 13.74
C VAL A 149 -2.05 -4.34 12.38
N HIS A 150 -1.70 -3.13 11.97
CA HIS A 150 -1.11 -2.86 10.66
C HIS A 150 0.42 -2.78 10.71
N VAL A 151 1.10 -3.55 9.85
CA VAL A 151 2.54 -3.48 9.60
C VAL A 151 2.77 -2.94 8.19
N PRO A 152 3.14 -1.65 8.05
CA PRO A 152 3.28 -0.96 6.76
C PRO A 152 4.19 -1.59 5.72
N TRP A 153 5.28 -2.24 6.14
CA TRP A 153 6.25 -2.92 5.27
C TRP A 153 7.21 -3.76 6.11
N ALA A 154 6.87 -5.03 6.35
CA ALA A 154 7.70 -5.96 7.14
C ALA A 154 9.17 -6.07 6.66
N PRO A 155 9.51 -6.00 5.35
CA PRO A 155 10.90 -6.06 4.88
C PRO A 155 11.80 -4.93 5.38
N ASN A 156 11.28 -3.81 5.88
CA ASN A 156 12.13 -2.78 6.49
C ASN A 156 12.88 -3.34 7.71
N TRP A 157 12.17 -4.07 8.57
CA TRP A 157 12.76 -4.69 9.77
C TRP A 157 13.88 -5.67 9.43
N MET A 158 13.79 -6.40 8.32
CA MET A 158 14.79 -7.41 7.93
C MET A 158 15.92 -6.87 7.04
N LYS A 159 15.73 -5.72 6.39
CA LYS A 159 16.70 -5.19 5.39
C LYS A 159 17.37 -3.88 5.78
N ARG A 160 16.67 -3.05 6.56
CA ARG A 160 17.02 -1.67 6.88
C ARG A 160 16.45 -1.26 8.26
N PRO A 161 16.72 -2.01 9.34
CA PRO A 161 16.39 -1.53 10.67
C PRO A 161 17.13 -0.22 10.95
N LYS A 162 16.54 0.65 11.77
CA LYS A 162 17.16 1.92 12.18
C LYS A 162 18.30 1.69 13.17
N GLU A 163 18.08 0.75 14.09
CA GLU A 163 19.01 0.36 15.14
C GLU A 163 18.77 -1.11 15.49
N THR A 164 19.84 -1.80 15.89
CA THR A 164 19.82 -3.19 16.34
C THR A 164 20.49 -3.30 17.69
N ALA A 165 19.88 -3.99 18.64
CA ALA A 165 20.46 -4.28 19.95
C ALA A 165 20.45 -5.79 20.21
N ASN A 166 21.35 -6.28 21.05
CA ASN A 166 21.24 -7.67 21.53
C ASN A 166 20.05 -7.80 22.48
N ALA A 167 19.22 -8.81 22.23
CA ALA A 167 18.08 -9.11 23.08
C ALA A 167 18.52 -9.72 24.42
N ALA A 168 17.60 -9.78 25.38
CA ALA A 168 17.83 -10.51 26.63
C ALA A 168 17.98 -12.04 26.42
N GLN A 169 17.41 -12.56 25.32
CA GLN A 169 17.58 -13.95 24.90
C GLN A 169 18.84 -14.09 24.04
N GLU A 170 19.73 -15.01 24.43
CA GLU A 170 20.99 -15.25 23.73
C GLU A 170 20.76 -15.65 22.25
N GLY A 171 21.51 -15.00 21.34
CA GLY A 171 21.41 -15.25 19.90
C GLY A 171 20.26 -14.54 19.18
N PHE A 172 19.50 -13.67 19.86
CA PHE A 172 18.43 -12.85 19.29
C PHE A 172 18.81 -11.36 19.21
N ILE A 173 18.25 -10.68 18.21
CA ILE A 173 18.40 -9.23 18.00
C ILE A 173 17.06 -8.52 18.17
N ASP A 174 17.08 -7.46 18.98
CA ASP A 174 16.02 -6.49 19.17
C ASP A 174 16.12 -5.33 18.17
N LEU A 175 14.95 -4.81 17.76
CA LEU A 175 14.81 -3.67 16.87
C LEU A 175 14.11 -2.49 17.60
N PRO A 176 14.72 -1.93 18.65
CA PRO A 176 14.04 -1.07 19.63
C PRO A 176 13.38 0.17 18.98
N PHE A 177 14.07 0.85 18.07
CA PHE A 177 13.55 2.04 17.38
C PHE A 177 12.40 1.74 16.41
N ASP A 178 12.42 0.59 15.74
CA ASP A 178 11.35 0.22 14.81
C ASP A 178 10.14 -0.35 15.56
N ALA A 179 10.36 -1.03 16.69
CA ALA A 179 9.33 -1.44 17.63
C ALA A 179 8.59 -0.22 18.23
N ALA A 180 9.32 0.76 18.79
CA ALA A 180 8.70 1.96 19.35
C ALA A 180 7.95 2.81 18.29
N ALA A 181 8.49 2.89 17.07
CA ALA A 181 7.82 3.54 15.95
C ALA A 181 6.53 2.80 15.55
N TRP A 182 6.51 1.46 15.60
CA TRP A 182 5.31 0.67 15.36
C TRP A 182 4.27 0.83 16.48
N LEU A 183 4.67 0.84 17.74
CA LEU A 183 3.78 1.11 18.88
C LEU A 183 3.10 2.49 18.76
N LEU A 184 3.85 3.52 18.37
CA LEU A 184 3.31 4.85 18.12
C LEU A 184 2.33 4.86 16.93
N HIS A 185 2.64 4.13 15.86
CA HIS A 185 1.73 3.95 14.72
C HIS A 185 0.42 3.26 15.15
N PHE A 186 0.51 2.14 15.86
CA PHE A 186 -0.63 1.41 16.40
C PHE A 186 -1.51 2.27 17.31
N LYS A 187 -0.89 3.04 18.23
CA LYS A 187 -1.59 3.99 19.12
C LYS A 187 -2.39 5.02 18.32
N ASN A 188 -1.76 5.63 17.32
CA ASN A 188 -2.38 6.70 16.52
C ASN A 188 -3.50 6.16 15.63
N GLN A 189 -3.32 5.02 14.96
CA GLN A 189 -4.37 4.39 14.16
C GLN A 189 -5.62 4.09 15.00
N ASN A 190 -5.43 3.54 16.20
CA ASN A 190 -6.49 2.98 17.02
C ASN A 190 -6.97 3.89 18.16
N ALA A 191 -6.55 5.16 18.19
CA ALA A 191 -6.75 6.06 19.33
C ALA A 191 -8.20 6.08 19.86
N THR A 192 -9.19 6.16 18.97
CA THR A 192 -10.62 6.14 19.33
C THR A 192 -11.06 4.83 19.97
N LEU A 193 -10.63 3.69 19.42
CA LEU A 193 -11.01 2.36 19.92
C LEU A 193 -10.30 2.00 21.24
N LEU A 194 -9.04 2.41 21.39
CA LEU A 194 -8.28 2.23 22.63
C LEU A 194 -8.90 3.02 23.80
N GLN A 195 -9.55 4.15 23.52
CA GLN A 195 -10.31 4.92 24.50
C GLN A 195 -11.70 4.33 24.79
N SER A 196 -12.41 3.82 23.78
CA SER A 196 -13.79 3.36 23.94
C SER A 196 -13.96 1.93 24.47
N LEU A 197 -12.97 1.05 24.25
CA LEU A 197 -13.10 -0.39 24.54
C LEU A 197 -12.57 -0.82 25.92
N ASP A 198 -11.90 0.09 26.66
CA ASP A 198 -11.32 -0.17 28.01
C ASP A 198 -10.57 -1.51 28.11
N LEU A 199 -9.75 -1.80 27.10
CA LEU A 199 -8.95 -3.04 27.04
C LEU A 199 -7.83 -2.98 28.09
N LYS A 200 -7.69 -4.06 28.86
CA LYS A 200 -6.83 -4.14 30.05
C LYS A 200 -5.93 -5.37 30.04
N THR A 201 -4.75 -5.27 30.64
CA THR A 201 -3.83 -6.39 30.80
C THR A 201 -4.45 -7.49 31.66
N SER A 202 -4.33 -8.74 31.21
CA SER A 202 -4.74 -9.95 31.92
C SER A 202 -3.79 -10.30 33.08
N GLN A 203 -2.52 -9.91 32.97
CA GLN A 203 -1.43 -10.29 33.89
C GLN A 203 -0.46 -9.13 34.13
N GLU A 204 0.44 -9.28 35.10
CA GLU A 204 1.55 -8.36 35.31
C GLU A 204 2.68 -8.62 34.30
N TYR A 205 3.25 -7.55 33.74
CA TYR A 205 4.41 -7.58 32.86
C TYR A 205 5.60 -6.92 33.56
N VAL A 206 6.68 -7.66 33.81
CA VAL A 206 7.84 -7.18 34.58
C VAL A 206 9.02 -6.88 33.64
N TRP A 207 9.27 -5.59 33.39
CA TRP A 207 10.32 -5.12 32.47
C TRP A 207 11.70 -5.06 33.13
N SER A 208 11.73 -4.75 34.43
CA SER A 208 12.96 -4.71 35.22
C SER A 208 12.68 -4.92 36.71
N LYS A 209 13.73 -5.00 37.52
CA LYS A 209 13.63 -5.06 39.00
C LYS A 209 12.94 -3.84 39.65
N ARG A 210 12.61 -2.80 38.88
CA ARG A 210 12.00 -1.54 39.35
C ARG A 210 10.81 -1.05 38.52
N GLU A 211 10.54 -1.66 37.37
CA GLU A 211 9.51 -1.23 36.42
C GLU A 211 8.69 -2.46 36.03
N SER A 212 7.40 -2.47 36.37
CA SER A 212 6.40 -3.44 35.90
C SER A 212 5.08 -2.73 35.56
N THR A 213 4.27 -3.37 34.73
CA THR A 213 2.90 -2.96 34.40
C THR A 213 1.95 -3.97 35.03
N PRO A 214 1.19 -3.62 36.08
CA PRO A 214 0.37 -4.57 36.81
C PRO A 214 -0.82 -5.08 36.00
N ALA A 215 -1.38 -6.22 36.40
CA ALA A 215 -2.63 -6.75 35.85
C ALA A 215 -3.78 -5.74 36.03
N GLY A 216 -4.64 -5.61 35.03
CA GLY A 216 -5.74 -4.65 35.01
C GLY A 216 -5.37 -3.23 34.55
N SER A 217 -4.09 -2.96 34.23
CA SER A 217 -3.66 -1.70 33.57
C SER A 217 -4.28 -1.60 32.18
N SER A 218 -4.52 -0.40 31.67
CA SER A 218 -5.00 -0.22 30.29
C SER A 218 -3.94 -0.60 29.26
N LEU A 219 -4.37 -1.08 28.08
CA LEU A 219 -3.44 -1.31 26.96
C LEU A 219 -2.78 -0.01 26.49
N SER A 220 -3.43 1.15 26.70
CA SER A 220 -2.86 2.47 26.43
C SER A 220 -1.61 2.75 27.28
N GLU A 221 -1.63 2.44 28.57
CA GLU A 221 -0.47 2.58 29.47
C GLU A 221 0.66 1.61 29.08
N LEU A 222 0.32 0.36 28.72
CA LEU A 222 1.27 -0.62 28.19
C LEU A 222 1.98 -0.09 26.92
N ILE A 223 1.22 0.48 25.98
CA ILE A 223 1.77 1.06 24.74
C ILE A 223 2.64 2.30 25.05
N GLU A 224 2.20 3.18 25.94
CA GLU A 224 2.97 4.37 26.33
C GLU A 224 4.28 4.02 27.04
N HIS A 225 4.29 2.96 27.85
CA HIS A 225 5.50 2.41 28.45
C HIS A 225 6.52 2.01 27.37
N GLY A 226 6.13 1.18 26.39
CA GLY A 226 7.05 0.74 25.32
C GLY A 226 7.53 1.87 24.40
N ILE A 227 6.71 2.90 24.16
CA ILE A 227 7.13 4.10 23.41
C ILE A 227 8.16 4.92 24.20
N THR A 228 7.95 5.09 25.50
CA THR A 228 8.80 5.92 26.39
C THR A 228 10.08 5.19 26.80
N ARG A 229 10.02 3.86 26.94
CA ARG A 229 11.12 2.96 27.27
C ARG A 229 11.43 2.09 26.06
N ILE A 230 11.95 2.72 25.00
CA ILE A 230 12.28 2.12 23.69
C ILE A 230 13.02 0.77 23.82
N LYS A 231 13.88 0.59 24.85
CA LYS A 231 14.55 -0.68 25.18
C LYS A 231 13.59 -1.88 25.29
N PHE A 232 12.40 -1.69 25.89
CA PHE A 232 11.40 -2.73 26.12
C PHE A 232 10.32 -2.78 25.03
N ALA A 233 10.48 -2.02 23.93
CA ALA A 233 9.44 -1.88 22.92
C ALA A 233 9.10 -3.20 22.21
N SER A 234 10.09 -4.04 21.88
CA SER A 234 9.83 -5.35 21.26
C SER A 234 9.01 -6.28 22.16
N GLU A 235 9.35 -6.34 23.45
CA GLU A 235 8.65 -7.13 24.46
C GLU A 235 7.23 -6.58 24.71
N THR A 236 7.10 -5.24 24.71
CA THR A 236 5.80 -4.56 24.79
C THR A 236 4.89 -4.94 23.61
N ILE A 237 5.43 -5.09 22.39
CA ILE A 237 4.66 -5.59 21.24
C ILE A 237 4.21 -7.03 21.48
N ALA A 238 5.09 -7.91 21.97
CA ALA A 238 4.73 -9.30 22.27
C ALA A 238 3.59 -9.39 23.30
N ALA A 239 3.70 -8.61 24.39
CA ALA A 239 2.65 -8.46 25.39
C ALA A 239 1.33 -7.96 24.78
N LEU A 240 1.38 -6.86 24.04
CA LEU A 240 0.22 -6.20 23.43
C LEU A 240 -0.53 -7.12 22.45
N LEU A 241 0.18 -7.82 21.55
CA LEU A 241 -0.46 -8.70 20.58
C LEU A 241 -1.08 -9.94 21.24
N SER A 242 -0.48 -10.46 22.32
CA SER A 242 -1.06 -11.53 23.14
C SER A 242 -2.35 -11.08 23.82
N GLU A 243 -2.36 -9.90 24.44
CA GLU A 243 -3.55 -9.31 25.05
C GLU A 243 -4.67 -9.07 24.02
N ILE A 244 -4.35 -8.42 22.88
CA ILE A 244 -5.32 -8.18 21.80
C ILE A 244 -5.99 -9.48 21.34
N LYS A 245 -5.20 -10.54 21.16
CA LYS A 245 -5.68 -11.87 20.75
C LYS A 245 -6.62 -12.50 21.79
N GLN A 246 -6.35 -12.31 23.08
CA GLN A 246 -7.25 -12.73 24.16
C GLN A 246 -8.54 -11.90 24.20
N HIS A 247 -8.47 -10.57 24.13
CA HIS A 247 -9.67 -9.71 24.13
C HIS A 247 -10.55 -9.94 22.91
N ALA A 248 -9.96 -10.22 21.74
CA ALA A 248 -10.69 -10.61 20.54
C ALA A 248 -11.44 -11.93 20.74
N SER A 249 -10.73 -12.97 21.21
CA SER A 249 -11.33 -14.29 21.48
C SER A 249 -12.45 -14.23 22.54
N ASN A 250 -12.35 -13.29 23.48
CA ASN A 250 -13.37 -12.99 24.49
C ASN A 250 -14.51 -12.07 23.97
N GLY A 251 -14.56 -11.76 22.67
CA GLY A 251 -15.61 -10.97 22.04
C GLY A 251 -15.55 -9.45 22.29
N LYS A 252 -14.53 -8.94 23.00
CA LYS A 252 -14.47 -7.51 23.41
C LYS A 252 -14.08 -6.56 22.29
N CYS A 253 -13.32 -7.02 21.30
CA CYS A 253 -12.90 -6.21 20.15
C CYS A 253 -12.85 -7.05 18.87
N LYS A 254 -13.20 -6.46 17.73
CA LYS A 254 -12.90 -7.03 16.41
C LYS A 254 -11.49 -6.62 16.02
N VAL A 255 -10.70 -7.52 15.45
CA VAL A 255 -9.30 -7.24 15.08
C VAL A 255 -9.06 -7.49 13.59
N MET A 256 -8.37 -6.55 12.94
CA MET A 256 -7.89 -6.72 11.57
C MET A 256 -6.36 -6.63 11.58
N VAL A 257 -5.70 -7.77 11.32
CA VAL A 257 -4.25 -7.83 11.13
C VAL A 257 -3.95 -7.55 9.65
N ALA A 258 -3.15 -6.53 9.35
CA ALA A 258 -2.80 -6.16 7.99
C ALA A 258 -1.27 -6.07 7.84
N ILE A 259 -0.63 -6.95 7.05
CA ILE A 259 0.84 -6.99 6.96
C ILE A 259 1.31 -7.01 5.51
N ASP A 260 1.96 -5.93 5.08
CA ASP A 260 2.51 -5.79 3.74
C ASP A 260 3.95 -6.36 3.67
N GLY A 261 4.23 -7.18 2.66
CA GLY A 261 5.51 -7.89 2.49
C GLY A 261 5.73 -9.01 3.50
N TYR A 262 4.66 -9.71 3.91
CA TYR A 262 4.63 -10.74 4.96
C TYR A 262 5.66 -11.86 4.77
N ASN A 263 6.01 -12.17 3.52
CA ASN A 263 7.05 -13.15 3.20
C ASN A 263 8.44 -12.80 3.77
N ALA A 264 8.70 -11.55 4.19
CA ALA A 264 9.93 -11.17 4.91
C ALA A 264 10.21 -12.03 6.15
N PHE A 265 9.18 -12.50 6.86
CA PHE A 265 9.33 -13.34 8.07
C PHE A 265 9.84 -14.75 7.78
N PHE A 266 9.86 -15.18 6.51
CA PHE A 266 10.32 -16.51 6.07
C PHE A 266 11.51 -16.42 5.09
N HIS A 267 12.02 -15.22 4.86
CA HIS A 267 13.13 -14.99 3.93
C HIS A 267 14.42 -15.66 4.46
N PRO A 268 15.16 -16.48 3.68
CA PRO A 268 16.29 -17.25 4.20
C PRO A 268 17.43 -16.43 4.84
N GLU A 269 17.58 -15.15 4.47
CA GLU A 269 18.67 -14.29 4.92
C GLU A 269 18.21 -12.84 5.17
N THR A 270 18.42 -12.31 6.38
CA THR A 270 18.27 -10.86 6.60
C THR A 270 19.52 -10.09 6.15
N ARG A 271 19.45 -8.76 6.15
CA ARG A 271 20.65 -7.89 6.04
C ARG A 271 21.19 -7.46 7.41
N ILE A 272 20.71 -8.08 8.49
CA ILE A 272 21.14 -7.82 9.87
C ILE A 272 22.34 -8.71 10.19
N PHE A 273 23.33 -8.12 10.86
CA PHE A 273 24.49 -8.82 11.37
C PHE A 273 24.43 -8.81 12.90
N GLY A 274 24.66 -9.97 13.53
CA GLY A 274 24.92 -10.04 14.98
C GLY A 274 26.39 -9.71 15.30
N ASP A 275 26.75 -9.70 16.59
CA ASP A 275 28.09 -9.33 17.09
C ASP A 275 29.24 -10.03 16.35
N ASN A 276 29.08 -11.33 16.06
CA ASN A 276 30.07 -12.15 15.36
C ASN A 276 30.12 -11.91 13.83
N LYS A 277 29.47 -10.84 13.32
CA LYS A 277 29.29 -10.53 11.89
C LYS A 277 28.62 -11.64 11.07
N GLN A 278 27.93 -12.56 11.72
CA GLN A 278 27.05 -13.55 11.08
C GLN A 278 25.74 -12.88 10.65
N ARG A 279 25.18 -13.27 9.49
CA ARG A 279 23.83 -12.85 9.09
C ARG A 279 22.80 -13.51 10.00
N MET A 280 21.91 -12.71 10.58
CA MET A 280 20.81 -13.21 11.38
C MET A 280 19.68 -13.70 10.46
N LYS A 281 18.93 -14.71 10.89
CA LYS A 281 17.68 -15.15 10.23
C LYS A 281 16.47 -14.40 10.80
N PRO A 282 15.34 -14.32 10.08
CA PRO A 282 14.12 -13.68 10.62
C PRO A 282 13.68 -14.27 11.96
N GLU A 283 13.83 -15.58 12.17
CA GLU A 283 13.46 -16.25 13.43
C GLU A 283 14.33 -15.83 14.63
N GLN A 284 15.45 -15.13 14.39
CA GLN A 284 16.34 -14.58 15.43
C GLN A 284 16.10 -13.08 15.68
N ILE A 285 15.12 -12.48 14.99
CA ILE A 285 14.69 -11.10 15.23
C ILE A 285 13.46 -11.15 16.13
N THR A 286 13.53 -10.52 17.31
CA THR A 286 12.48 -10.63 18.34
C THR A 286 11.10 -10.19 17.86
N LEU A 287 11.03 -9.19 16.97
CA LEU A 287 9.77 -8.74 16.36
C LEU A 287 9.10 -9.79 15.48
N THR A 288 9.80 -10.80 14.96
CA THR A 288 9.18 -11.79 14.05
C THR A 288 8.11 -12.62 14.76
N GLN A 289 8.43 -13.18 15.93
CA GLN A 289 7.56 -14.16 16.60
C GLN A 289 6.16 -13.61 16.95
N PRO A 290 6.00 -12.39 17.53
CA PRO A 290 4.68 -11.83 17.82
C PRO A 290 3.76 -11.68 16.59
N PHE A 291 4.31 -11.33 15.42
CA PHE A 291 3.51 -11.21 14.20
C PHE A 291 3.23 -12.56 13.53
N LEU A 292 4.08 -13.58 13.73
CA LEU A 292 3.71 -14.97 13.42
C LEU A 292 2.60 -15.46 14.36
N ASP A 293 2.67 -15.13 15.64
CA ASP A 293 1.72 -15.62 16.64
C ASP A 293 0.31 -15.04 16.48
N ILE A 294 0.16 -13.78 16.08
CA ILE A 294 -1.16 -13.18 15.80
C ILE A 294 -1.73 -13.62 14.44
N THR A 295 -0.91 -14.11 13.50
CA THR A 295 -1.36 -14.63 12.20
C THR A 295 -1.66 -16.13 12.19
N ASN A 296 -1.47 -16.82 13.33
CA ASN A 296 -2.03 -18.14 13.56
C ASN A 296 -3.56 -18.11 13.63
N TYR A 297 -4.22 -19.22 13.30
CA TYR A 297 -5.69 -19.36 13.31
C TYR A 297 -6.27 -19.77 14.68
N ASN A 298 -5.46 -19.83 15.74
CA ASN A 298 -5.87 -20.29 17.08
C ASN A 298 -6.55 -19.21 17.94
N TRP A 299 -7.35 -18.35 17.33
CA TRP A 299 -8.15 -17.30 17.97
C TRP A 299 -9.35 -16.93 17.08
N THR A 300 -10.29 -16.14 17.59
CA THR A 300 -11.56 -15.79 16.92
C THR A 300 -11.80 -14.27 16.91
N ASN A 301 -12.90 -13.82 16.31
CA ASN A 301 -13.31 -12.42 16.22
C ASN A 301 -12.31 -11.49 15.50
N GLY A 302 -11.61 -12.01 14.49
CA GLY A 302 -10.69 -11.23 13.68
C GLY A 302 -10.46 -11.79 12.28
N VAL A 303 -9.73 -11.01 11.48
CA VAL A 303 -9.31 -11.35 10.10
C VAL A 303 -7.85 -10.94 9.88
N CYS A 304 -7.13 -11.71 9.07
CA CYS A 304 -5.76 -11.41 8.64
C CYS A 304 -5.73 -11.12 7.15
N VAL A 305 -5.21 -9.97 6.74
CA VAL A 305 -5.01 -9.55 5.34
C VAL A 305 -3.53 -9.33 5.13
N LEU A 306 -2.88 -10.30 4.48
CA LEU A 306 -1.43 -10.35 4.32
C LEU A 306 -1.10 -10.11 2.85
N SER A 307 0.07 -9.55 2.53
CA SER A 307 0.58 -9.54 1.15
C SER A 307 1.88 -10.32 1.02
N VAL A 308 2.13 -10.88 -0.16
CA VAL A 308 3.44 -11.41 -0.54
C VAL A 308 3.97 -10.65 -1.76
N ASP A 309 5.24 -10.26 -1.73
CA ASP A 309 5.84 -9.48 -2.81
C ASP A 309 7.28 -9.94 -3.14
N LYS A 310 7.66 -9.90 -4.42
CA LYS A 310 9.04 -10.18 -4.88
C LYS A 310 10.01 -9.16 -4.28
N ILE A 311 9.62 -7.87 -4.20
CA ILE A 311 10.48 -6.82 -3.62
C ILE A 311 10.69 -6.94 -2.10
N ALA A 312 9.93 -7.82 -1.42
CA ALA A 312 10.20 -8.21 -0.03
C ALA A 312 11.44 -9.13 0.09
N MET A 313 11.85 -9.82 -0.97
CA MET A 313 12.99 -10.75 -0.99
C MET A 313 14.31 -10.08 -1.36
N THR A 314 15.43 -10.78 -1.31
CA THR A 314 16.72 -10.32 -1.88
C THR A 314 16.89 -10.79 -3.33
N GLU A 315 17.86 -10.22 -4.04
CA GLU A 315 18.31 -10.72 -5.34
C GLU A 315 18.59 -12.23 -5.28
N GLY A 316 18.23 -12.97 -6.34
CA GLY A 316 18.26 -14.44 -6.37
C GLY A 316 17.01 -15.14 -5.79
N TYR A 317 16.08 -14.40 -5.16
CA TYR A 317 14.83 -14.94 -4.58
C TYR A 317 13.59 -14.21 -5.15
N MET A 318 13.65 -13.76 -6.40
CA MET A 318 12.62 -12.91 -7.02
C MET A 318 12.03 -13.51 -8.30
N ASP A 319 12.20 -14.81 -8.55
CA ASP A 319 11.83 -15.40 -9.85
C ASP A 319 10.31 -15.47 -10.05
N SER A 320 9.55 -15.69 -8.96
CA SER A 320 8.09 -15.82 -8.98
C SER A 320 7.41 -14.96 -7.92
N TYR A 321 6.20 -14.47 -8.24
CA TYR A 321 5.32 -13.78 -7.30
C TYR A 321 4.35 -14.74 -6.56
N LEU A 322 4.39 -16.04 -6.86
CA LEU A 322 3.44 -17.00 -6.31
C LEU A 322 3.69 -17.23 -4.80
N PRO A 323 2.64 -17.30 -3.96
CA PRO A 323 2.78 -17.45 -2.51
C PRO A 323 3.68 -18.61 -2.08
N ARG A 324 3.57 -19.78 -2.73
CA ARG A 324 4.36 -20.97 -2.40
C ARG A 324 5.86 -20.81 -2.67
N TYR A 325 6.25 -19.97 -3.64
CA TYR A 325 7.66 -19.64 -3.88
C TYR A 325 8.12 -18.61 -2.84
N LEU A 326 7.39 -17.50 -2.70
CA LEU A 326 7.78 -16.38 -1.83
C LEU A 326 7.79 -16.70 -0.33
N LEU A 327 6.87 -17.53 0.16
CA LEU A 327 6.79 -17.95 1.57
C LEU A 327 7.71 -19.14 1.89
N GLY A 328 8.23 -19.81 0.87
CA GLY A 328 8.85 -21.12 0.99
C GLY A 328 7.94 -22.15 1.68
N ARG A 329 8.53 -23.25 2.15
CA ARG A 329 7.81 -24.31 2.85
C ARG A 329 7.22 -23.83 4.19
N LYS A 330 8.05 -23.23 5.05
CA LYS A 330 7.65 -22.79 6.40
C LYS A 330 6.50 -21.80 6.39
N GLY A 331 6.57 -20.75 5.56
CA GLY A 331 5.55 -19.71 5.52
C GLY A 331 4.25 -20.17 4.87
N PHE A 332 4.32 -21.12 3.94
CA PHE A 332 3.14 -21.75 3.37
C PHE A 332 2.45 -22.66 4.40
N GLU A 333 3.21 -23.54 5.08
CA GLU A 333 2.68 -24.40 6.16
C GLU A 333 2.12 -23.58 7.34
N HIS A 334 2.73 -22.43 7.70
CA HIS A 334 2.21 -21.51 8.72
C HIS A 334 0.85 -20.92 8.34
N LEU A 335 0.67 -20.55 7.07
CA LEU A 335 -0.57 -19.93 6.57
C LEU A 335 -1.63 -20.92 6.10
N ASP A 336 -1.33 -22.21 5.98
CA ASP A 336 -2.30 -23.22 5.51
C ASP A 336 -3.39 -23.49 6.59
N PRO A 337 -4.69 -23.46 6.28
CA PRO A 337 -5.32 -22.92 5.07
C PRO A 337 -5.46 -21.40 5.07
N PHE A 338 -5.37 -20.80 3.87
CA PHE A 338 -5.62 -19.38 3.59
C PHE A 338 -6.38 -19.20 2.26
N VAL A 339 -6.98 -18.02 2.08
CA VAL A 339 -7.64 -17.60 0.83
C VAL A 339 -6.64 -16.80 -0.02
N PRO A 340 -6.15 -17.32 -1.16
CA PRO A 340 -5.30 -16.57 -2.07
C PRO A 340 -6.14 -15.58 -2.87
N VAL A 341 -5.72 -14.31 -2.91
CA VAL A 341 -6.39 -13.24 -3.67
C VAL A 341 -5.42 -12.68 -4.71
N HIS A 342 -5.71 -12.94 -5.98
CA HIS A 342 -4.86 -12.49 -7.09
C HIS A 342 -5.12 -11.01 -7.41
N ILE A 343 -4.06 -10.23 -7.57
CA ILE A 343 -4.13 -8.83 -7.94
C ILE A 343 -3.39 -8.64 -9.26
N GLU A 344 -4.16 -8.33 -10.30
CA GLU A 344 -3.66 -8.14 -11.66
C GLU A 344 -3.41 -6.67 -11.99
N GLY A 345 -2.83 -6.43 -13.18
CA GLY A 345 -2.83 -5.11 -13.79
C GLY A 345 -4.25 -4.58 -14.02
N TYR A 346 -4.36 -3.34 -14.51
CA TYR A 346 -5.66 -2.73 -14.72
C TYR A 346 -6.50 -3.46 -15.79
N THR A 347 -7.80 -3.58 -15.54
CA THR A 347 -8.78 -3.79 -16.60
C THR A 347 -8.79 -2.60 -17.55
N ASP A 348 -9.41 -2.72 -18.72
CA ASP A 348 -9.48 -1.60 -19.67
C ASP A 348 -10.31 -0.42 -19.11
N LYS A 349 -11.33 -0.73 -18.29
CA LYS A 349 -12.13 0.24 -17.53
C LYS A 349 -11.29 0.97 -16.49
N GLU A 350 -10.57 0.23 -15.64
CA GLU A 350 -9.65 0.78 -14.64
C GLU A 350 -8.54 1.63 -15.28
N PHE A 351 -7.95 1.17 -16.38
CA PHE A 351 -6.93 1.90 -17.11
C PHE A 351 -7.46 3.25 -17.61
N HIS A 352 -8.60 3.25 -18.30
CA HIS A 352 -9.19 4.48 -18.83
C HIS A 352 -9.56 5.44 -17.69
N SER A 353 -10.23 4.98 -16.62
CA SER A 353 -10.53 5.81 -15.45
C SER A 353 -9.26 6.40 -14.79
N CYS A 354 -8.14 5.69 -14.79
CA CYS A 354 -6.84 6.20 -14.32
C CYS A 354 -6.28 7.32 -15.23
N ILE A 355 -6.38 7.16 -16.57
CA ILE A 355 -6.01 8.22 -17.52
C ILE A 355 -6.89 9.45 -17.33
N GLN A 356 -8.21 9.28 -17.23
CA GLN A 356 -9.16 10.37 -17.00
C GLN A 356 -8.83 11.16 -15.71
N TYR A 357 -8.52 10.45 -14.62
CA TYR A 357 -8.04 11.07 -13.37
C TYR A 357 -6.75 11.86 -13.56
N TYR A 358 -5.77 11.36 -14.33
CA TYR A 358 -4.52 12.09 -14.58
C TYR A 358 -4.70 13.30 -15.52
N LEU A 359 -5.66 13.28 -16.45
CA LEU A 359 -6.01 14.42 -17.29
C LEU A 359 -6.70 15.53 -16.47
N ASP A 360 -7.67 15.14 -15.62
CA ASP A 360 -8.34 16.02 -14.64
C ASP A 360 -7.33 16.72 -13.73
N ARG A 361 -6.35 15.98 -13.21
CA ARG A 361 -5.28 16.55 -12.38
C ARG A 361 -4.23 17.36 -13.11
N HIS A 362 -4.36 17.55 -14.43
CA HIS A 362 -3.35 18.16 -15.31
C HIS A 362 -1.95 17.53 -15.15
N TRP A 363 -1.92 16.24 -14.81
CA TRP A 363 -0.71 15.45 -14.60
C TRP A 363 -0.10 14.97 -15.92
N ILE A 364 -0.96 14.64 -16.89
CA ILE A 364 -0.60 14.45 -18.28
C ILE A 364 -0.94 15.75 -19.02
N GLN A 365 0.07 16.41 -19.58
CA GLN A 365 -0.09 17.67 -20.31
C GLN A 365 -0.08 17.49 -21.83
N LYS A 366 0.65 16.50 -22.34
CA LYS A 366 0.72 16.18 -23.78
C LYS A 366 -0.15 14.97 -24.13
N THR A 367 -1.14 15.21 -24.97
CA THR A 367 -2.06 14.19 -25.50
C THR A 367 -1.99 14.13 -27.04
N PRO A 368 -0.89 13.62 -27.64
CA PRO A 368 -0.84 13.37 -29.08
C PRO A 368 -1.84 12.28 -29.50
N GLU A 369 -2.13 12.17 -30.79
CA GLU A 369 -3.01 11.12 -31.31
C GLU A 369 -2.50 9.71 -30.93
N GLY A 370 -3.40 8.86 -30.43
CA GLY A 370 -3.08 7.51 -29.97
C GLY A 370 -2.27 7.41 -28.67
N PHE A 371 -2.15 8.49 -27.86
CA PHE A 371 -1.35 8.43 -26.62
C PHE A 371 -1.88 7.41 -25.59
N GLU A 372 -3.19 7.21 -25.48
CA GLU A 372 -3.77 6.22 -24.56
C GLU A 372 -3.34 4.79 -24.93
N ASP A 373 -3.40 4.42 -26.22
CA ASP A 373 -2.98 3.10 -26.70
C ASP A 373 -1.48 2.87 -26.50
N GLN A 374 -0.65 3.89 -26.75
CA GLN A 374 0.79 3.83 -26.47
C GLN A 374 1.07 3.63 -24.98
N LEU A 375 0.38 4.36 -24.09
CA LEU A 375 0.51 4.18 -22.64
C LEU A 375 0.01 2.79 -22.20
N LYS A 376 -1.09 2.31 -22.77
CA LYS A 376 -1.68 0.99 -22.49
C LYS A 376 -0.72 -0.14 -22.85
N PHE A 377 -0.09 -0.04 -24.03
CA PHE A 377 0.92 -0.98 -24.52
C PHE A 377 2.21 -0.92 -23.68
N LEU A 378 2.80 0.27 -23.49
CA LEU A 378 4.07 0.44 -22.78
C LEU A 378 4.00 0.09 -21.29
N SER A 379 2.88 0.41 -20.62
CA SER A 379 2.68 0.01 -19.23
C SER A 379 2.27 -1.45 -19.07
N ASN A 380 1.83 -2.12 -20.14
CA ASN A 380 1.08 -3.37 -20.10
C ASN A 380 -0.05 -3.34 -19.04
N LYS A 381 -0.72 -2.18 -18.93
CA LYS A 381 -1.71 -1.85 -17.89
C LYS A 381 -1.24 -2.03 -16.44
N ASN A 382 0.06 -2.10 -16.18
CA ASN A 382 0.60 -2.13 -14.82
C ASN A 382 0.42 -0.74 -14.14
N PRO A 383 -0.27 -0.63 -12.99
CA PRO A 383 -0.54 0.63 -12.31
C PRO A 383 0.72 1.47 -12.00
N TYR A 384 1.79 0.80 -11.57
CA TYR A 384 3.03 1.45 -11.18
C TYR A 384 3.86 1.91 -12.37
N GLU A 385 3.94 1.10 -13.44
CA GLU A 385 4.62 1.51 -14.68
C GLU A 385 3.85 2.64 -15.38
N LEU A 386 2.51 2.62 -15.38
CA LEU A 386 1.70 3.72 -15.89
C LEU A 386 1.95 5.03 -15.10
N MET A 387 2.01 4.96 -13.77
CA MET A 387 2.37 6.11 -12.92
C MET A 387 3.80 6.61 -13.20
N LEU A 388 4.72 5.74 -13.62
CA LEU A 388 6.09 6.14 -14.00
C LEU A 388 6.14 6.82 -15.36
N LEU A 389 5.52 6.23 -16.38
CA LEU A 389 5.47 6.78 -17.74
C LEU A 389 4.78 8.15 -17.78
N THR A 390 3.70 8.33 -17.03
CA THR A 390 2.91 9.57 -17.00
C THR A 390 3.55 10.71 -16.21
N ARG A 391 4.62 10.46 -15.44
CA ARG A 391 5.30 11.50 -14.63
C ARG A 391 5.97 12.61 -15.46
N SER A 392 6.19 12.38 -16.75
CA SER A 392 6.98 13.25 -17.63
C SER A 392 6.25 13.72 -18.90
N LEU A 393 4.92 13.61 -18.95
CA LEU A 393 4.12 13.85 -20.16
C LEU A 393 3.35 15.18 -20.12
#